data_AF-M1Q258-F1
#
_entry.id   AF-M1Q258-F1
#
_cell.length_a   1.000
_cell.length_b   1.000
_cell.length_c   1.000
_cell.angle_alpha   90.00
_cell.angle_beta   90.00
_cell.angle_gamma   90.00
#
_symmetry.space_group_name_H-M   'P 1'
#
loop_
_entity.id
_entity.type
_entity.pdbx_description
1 polymer ?
#
loop_
_entity_poly.entity_id
_entity_poly.type
_entity_poly.pdbx_seq_one_letter_code
_entity_poly.pdbx_strand_id
1 'polypeptide(L)'
;MDNKIIRNVVVFIVVVILSGWIGVLVDSVLTEQPKGDSPGMGIWLVTPMLAAITMTIFSKGNWNDLGFKPNFKRNIKWYFIAALVFPVVTSIVLIIGVITDWIDLSTLDLRPFILVFSSTLLFNFIKNIFDGTPLFSYLTPKLVKLNFNDWKIYLTVGSVWGIWHLPYFLVFLPETDIQAVLPVSRAIIIIFINSE
;
A
#
# COMPACT_ATOMS: atom_id res chain seq x y z
N MET A 1 18.86 -14.11 -20.55
CA MET A 1 18.21 -13.26 -19.53
C MET A 1 19.00 -11.97 -19.44
N ASP A 2 18.37 -10.80 -19.46
CA ASP A 2 19.11 -9.52 -19.44
C ASP A 2 19.65 -9.24 -18.02
N ASN A 3 20.97 -9.45 -17.83
CA ASN A 3 21.66 -9.26 -16.55
C ASN A 3 21.49 -7.84 -15.98
N LYS A 4 21.30 -6.83 -16.83
CA LYS A 4 21.09 -5.45 -16.39
C LYS A 4 19.69 -5.27 -15.80
N ILE A 5 18.67 -5.87 -16.40
CA ILE A 5 17.29 -5.82 -15.88
C ILE A 5 17.22 -6.56 -14.54
N ILE A 6 17.82 -7.75 -14.45
CA ILE A 6 17.85 -8.54 -13.20
C ILE A 6 18.50 -7.73 -12.08
N ARG A 7 19.68 -7.16 -12.33
CA ARG A 7 20.37 -6.31 -11.35
C ARG A 7 19.48 -5.16 -10.88
N ASN A 8 18.84 -4.45 -11.79
CA ASN A 8 17.99 -3.32 -11.43
C ASN A 8 16.74 -3.75 -10.63
N VAL A 9 16.16 -4.91 -10.95
CA VAL A 9 15.06 -5.51 -10.18
C VAL A 9 15.52 -5.86 -8.77
N VAL A 10 16.66 -6.54 -8.62
CA VAL A 10 17.21 -6.92 -7.32
C VAL A 10 17.50 -5.68 -6.46
N VAL A 11 18.18 -4.68 -7.02
CA VAL A 11 18.48 -3.44 -6.28
C VAL A 11 17.20 -2.72 -5.88
N PHE A 12 16.20 -2.64 -6.77
CA PHE A 12 14.91 -2.05 -6.44
C PHE A 12 14.23 -2.78 -5.28
N ILE A 13 14.15 -4.11 -5.32
CA ILE A 13 13.54 -4.93 -4.25
C ILE A 13 14.25 -4.69 -2.91
N VAL A 14 15.59 -4.69 -2.90
CA VAL A 14 16.37 -4.46 -1.68
C VAL A 14 16.09 -3.07 -1.10
N VAL A 15 16.07 -2.03 -1.94
CA VAL A 15 15.76 -0.67 -1.50
C VAL A 15 14.34 -0.57 -0.93
N VAL A 16 13.36 -1.19 -1.57
CA VAL A 16 11.97 -1.21 -1.10
C VAL A 16 11.88 -1.88 0.27
N ILE A 17 12.40 -3.10 0.40
CA ILE A 17 12.36 -3.86 1.66
C ILE A 17 13.04 -3.11 2.80
N LEU A 18 14.18 -2.47 2.54
CA LEU A 18 14.93 -1.74 3.56
C LEU A 18 14.29 -0.39 3.92
N SER A 19 13.47 0.19 3.05
CA SER A 19 12.95 1.54 3.23
C SER A 19 12.19 1.72 4.55
N GLY A 20 11.39 0.74 4.95
CA GLY A 20 10.65 0.80 6.22
C GLY A 20 11.55 0.75 7.44
N TRP A 21 12.58 -0.10 7.43
CA TRP A 21 13.54 -0.18 8.52
C TRP A 21 14.42 1.07 8.60
N ILE A 22 14.77 1.67 7.46
CA ILE A 22 15.45 2.98 7.42
C ILE A 22 14.56 4.05 8.07
N GLY A 23 13.26 4.05 7.78
CA GLY A 23 12.30 4.92 8.45
C GLY A 23 12.29 4.72 9.97
N VAL A 24 12.27 3.47 10.44
CA VAL A 24 12.34 3.14 11.87
C VAL A 24 13.63 3.67 12.51
N LEU A 25 14.77 3.53 11.82
CA LEU A 25 16.05 4.06 12.30
C LEU A 25 16.02 5.59 12.40
N VAL A 26 15.42 6.29 11.44
CA VAL A 26 15.27 7.75 11.48
C VAL A 26 14.44 8.19 12.68
N ASP A 27 13.30 7.54 12.93
CA ASP A 27 12.46 7.84 14.09
C ASP A 27 13.12 7.44 15.42
N SER A 28 14.04 6.49 15.43
CA SER A 28 14.80 6.14 16.64
C SER A 28 15.82 7.22 17.04
N VAL A 29 16.25 8.04 16.08
CA VAL A 29 17.20 9.15 16.29
C VAL A 29 16.47 10.46 16.57
N LEU A 30 15.32 10.68 15.92
CA LEU A 30 14.48 11.85 16.14
C LEU A 30 13.54 11.58 17.34
N THR A 31 13.87 12.10 18.52
CA THR A 31 13.02 11.92 19.71
C THR A 31 11.66 12.63 19.54
N GLU A 32 10.61 12.12 20.20
CA GLU A 32 9.26 12.71 20.29
C GLU A 32 8.42 12.76 19.00
N GLN A 33 8.57 11.80 18.09
CA GLN A 33 7.71 11.75 16.90
C GLN A 33 6.29 11.27 17.23
N PRO A 34 5.25 11.85 16.59
CA PRO A 34 3.88 11.36 16.71
C PRO A 34 3.78 9.93 16.15
N LYS A 35 3.17 9.03 16.92
CA LYS A 35 2.94 7.65 16.48
C LYS A 35 1.91 7.64 15.35
N GLY A 36 2.25 7.00 14.23
CA GLY A 36 1.38 6.90 13.06
C GLY A 36 1.45 8.05 12.05
N ASP A 37 2.20 9.12 12.34
CA ASP A 37 2.42 10.28 11.43
C ASP A 37 3.88 10.78 11.50
N SER A 38 4.83 9.85 11.58
CA SER A 38 6.25 10.16 11.77
C SER A 38 7.00 10.43 10.46
N PRO A 39 8.12 11.18 10.50
CA PRO A 39 9.01 11.33 9.37
C PRO A 39 9.51 9.99 8.80
N GLY A 40 9.82 9.03 9.67
CA GLY A 40 10.21 7.67 9.28
C GLY A 40 9.13 6.94 8.48
N MET A 41 7.86 7.13 8.83
CA MET A 41 6.74 6.60 8.06
C MET A 41 6.63 7.25 6.67
N GLY A 42 6.88 8.56 6.58
CA GLY A 42 6.96 9.25 5.28
C GLY A 42 8.07 8.70 4.39
N ILE A 43 9.25 8.42 4.97
CA ILE A 43 10.36 7.78 4.27
C ILE A 43 9.96 6.39 3.76
N TRP A 44 9.37 5.57 4.64
CA TRP A 44 8.87 4.24 4.28
C TRP A 44 7.93 4.28 3.07
N LEU A 45 6.97 5.21 3.08
CA LEU A 45 5.93 5.32 2.06
C LEU A 45 6.48 5.84 0.72
N VAL A 46 7.30 6.89 0.73
CA VAL A 46 7.71 7.61 -0.50
C VAL A 46 8.91 6.95 -1.20
N THR A 47 9.78 6.27 -0.44
CA THR A 47 11.03 5.70 -0.96
C THR A 47 10.86 4.74 -2.13
N PRO A 48 9.89 3.80 -2.15
CA PRO A 48 9.69 2.90 -3.30
C PRO A 48 9.43 3.66 -4.60
N MET A 49 8.66 4.75 -4.55
CA MET A 49 8.37 5.57 -5.73
C MET A 49 9.63 6.30 -6.20
N LEU A 50 10.38 6.89 -5.27
CA LEU A 50 11.65 7.54 -5.60
C LEU A 50 12.64 6.54 -6.22
N ALA A 51 12.75 5.33 -5.65
CA ALA A 51 13.59 4.28 -6.19
C ALA A 51 13.18 3.89 -7.62
N ALA A 52 11.89 3.75 -7.91
CA ALA A 52 11.38 3.46 -9.26
C ALA A 52 11.74 4.57 -10.26
N ILE A 53 11.55 5.84 -9.88
CA ILE A 53 11.89 7.01 -10.70
C ILE A 53 13.39 7.06 -10.96
N THR A 54 14.21 6.96 -9.90
CA THR A 54 15.67 6.99 -9.97
C THR A 54 16.21 5.87 -10.85
N MET A 55 15.71 4.65 -10.71
CA MET A 55 16.08 3.53 -11.56
C MET A 55 15.69 3.73 -13.02
N THR A 56 14.52 4.33 -13.26
CA THR A 56 14.07 4.65 -14.62
C THR A 56 14.99 5.68 -15.28
N ILE A 57 15.38 6.72 -14.55
CA ILE A 57 16.33 7.75 -15.03
C ILE A 57 17.70 7.12 -15.34
N PHE A 58 18.30 6.39 -14.40
CA PHE A 58 19.65 5.83 -14.58
C PHE A 58 19.72 4.71 -15.62
N SER A 59 18.64 3.94 -15.79
CA SER A 59 18.60 2.90 -16.82
C SER A 59 18.34 3.44 -18.23
N LYS A 60 18.09 4.76 -18.37
CA LYS A 60 17.50 5.37 -19.58
C LYS A 60 16.21 4.64 -19.99
N GLY A 61 15.44 4.23 -18.99
CA GLY A 61 14.22 3.48 -19.15
C GLY A 61 13.11 4.32 -19.77
N ASN A 62 12.10 3.65 -20.29
CA ASN A 62 10.94 4.33 -20.83
C ASN A 62 10.03 4.77 -19.67
N TRP A 63 9.71 6.06 -19.58
CA TRP A 63 8.74 6.60 -18.60
C TRP A 63 7.35 5.96 -18.74
N ASN A 64 7.04 5.44 -19.93
CA ASN A 64 5.83 4.66 -20.15
C ASN A 64 5.79 3.34 -19.39
N ASP A 65 6.93 2.82 -18.91
CA ASP A 65 6.98 1.61 -18.10
C ASP A 65 6.41 1.88 -16.70
N LEU A 66 6.45 3.11 -16.15
CA LEU A 66 6.02 3.48 -14.79
C LEU A 66 4.49 3.42 -14.53
N GLY A 67 3.72 2.79 -15.41
CA GLY A 67 2.29 2.47 -15.21
C GLY A 67 1.29 3.63 -15.10
N PHE A 68 1.72 4.88 -15.03
CA PHE A 68 0.85 6.05 -14.94
C PHE A 68 0.28 6.44 -16.32
N LYS A 69 -0.72 5.68 -16.79
CA LYS A 69 -1.45 5.95 -18.04
C LYS A 69 -2.97 5.95 -17.82
N PRO A 70 -3.51 6.97 -17.13
CA PRO A 70 -4.94 7.05 -16.94
C PRO A 70 -5.64 7.24 -18.30
N ASN A 71 -6.59 6.35 -18.62
CA ASN A 71 -7.36 6.42 -19.86
C ASN A 71 -8.82 6.77 -19.55
N PHE A 72 -9.02 7.93 -18.92
CA PHE A 72 -10.33 8.37 -18.43
C PHE A 72 -11.39 8.43 -19.54
N LYS A 73 -11.03 8.89 -20.74
CA LYS A 73 -11.97 9.03 -21.87
C LYS A 73 -12.56 7.69 -22.32
N ARG A 74 -11.77 6.61 -22.36
CA ARG A 74 -12.24 5.31 -22.85
C ARG A 74 -12.81 4.43 -21.74
N ASN A 75 -12.30 4.58 -20.52
CA ASN A 75 -12.57 3.63 -19.43
C ASN A 75 -13.36 4.23 -18.26
N ILE A 76 -14.04 5.38 -18.44
CA ILE A 76 -14.77 6.06 -17.36
C ILE A 76 -15.75 5.13 -16.62
N LYS A 77 -16.41 4.21 -17.36
CA LYS A 77 -17.33 3.22 -16.77
C LYS A 77 -16.61 2.31 -15.78
N TRP A 78 -15.40 1.85 -16.10
CA TRP A 78 -14.61 0.99 -15.23
C TRP A 78 -14.06 1.72 -14.01
N TYR A 79 -13.64 2.98 -14.18
CA TYR A 79 -13.27 3.82 -13.03
C TYR A 79 -14.44 4.03 -12.08
N PHE A 80 -15.64 4.27 -12.61
CA PHE A 80 -16.86 4.41 -11.81
C PHE A 80 -17.21 3.12 -11.09
N ILE A 81 -17.16 1.96 -11.77
CA ILE A 81 -17.37 0.65 -11.14
C ILE A 81 -16.37 0.46 -10.00
N ALA A 82 -15.07 0.67 -10.24
CA ALA A 82 -14.03 0.51 -9.22
C ALA A 82 -14.25 1.41 -7.99
N ALA A 83 -14.70 2.65 -8.20
CA ALA A 83 -15.05 3.57 -7.12
C ALA A 83 -16.25 3.10 -6.27
N LEU A 84 -17.18 2.34 -6.88
CA LEU A 84 -18.37 1.82 -6.20
C LEU A 84 -18.18 0.45 -5.53
N VAL A 85 -17.18 -0.34 -5.94
CA VAL A 85 -16.95 -1.69 -5.37
C VAL A 85 -16.86 -1.62 -3.84
N PHE A 86 -16.00 -0.76 -3.30
CA PHE A 86 -15.80 -0.66 -1.85
C PHE A 86 -17.07 -0.22 -1.10
N PRO A 87 -17.74 0.90 -1.47
CA PRO A 87 -19.01 1.28 -0.84
C PRO A 87 -20.09 0.19 -0.87
N VAL A 88 -20.22 -0.51 -2.01
CA VAL A 88 -21.23 -1.57 -2.18
C VAL A 88 -20.90 -2.76 -1.28
N VAL A 89 -19.65 -3.24 -1.30
CA VAL A 89 -19.23 -4.37 -0.46
C VAL A 89 -19.36 -4.02 1.03
N THR A 90 -18.90 -2.83 1.44
CA THR A 90 -19.07 -2.35 2.82
C THR A 90 -20.54 -2.32 3.22
N SER A 91 -21.43 -1.80 2.35
CA SER A 91 -22.87 -1.77 2.64
C SER A 91 -23.45 -3.17 2.84
N ILE A 92 -23.06 -4.13 1.99
CA ILE A 92 -23.49 -5.53 2.11
C ILE A 92 -23.03 -6.12 3.45
N VAL A 93 -21.76 -5.93 3.82
CA VAL A 93 -21.20 -6.43 5.08
C VAL A 93 -21.91 -5.83 6.29
N LEU A 94 -22.18 -4.51 6.28
CA LEU A 94 -22.92 -3.84 7.35
C LEU A 94 -24.35 -4.35 7.46
N ILE A 95 -25.05 -4.52 6.34
CA ILE A 95 -26.42 -5.07 6.32
C ILE A 95 -26.44 -6.46 6.93
N ILE A 96 -25.52 -7.34 6.52
CA ILE A 96 -25.41 -8.69 7.08
C ILE A 96 -25.14 -8.62 8.58
N GLY A 97 -24.17 -7.81 9.00
CA GLY A 97 -23.80 -7.67 10.41
C GLY A 97 -24.93 -7.14 11.30
N VAL A 98 -25.76 -6.23 10.80
CA VAL A 98 -26.96 -5.76 11.50
C VAL A 98 -28.02 -6.85 11.56
N ILE A 99 -28.28 -7.57 10.47
CA ILE A 99 -29.28 -8.66 10.44
C ILE A 99 -28.89 -9.81 11.38
N THR A 100 -27.59 -10.07 11.55
CA THR A 100 -27.08 -11.11 12.44
C THR A 100 -26.85 -10.65 13.89
N ASP A 101 -27.24 -9.41 14.24
CA ASP A 101 -26.96 -8.78 15.55
C ASP A 101 -25.47 -8.78 15.94
N TRP A 102 -24.57 -8.80 14.95
CA TRP A 102 -23.12 -8.72 15.16
C TRP A 102 -22.61 -7.28 15.22
N ILE A 103 -23.35 -6.34 14.63
CA ILE A 103 -23.00 -4.93 14.56
C ILE A 103 -24.20 -4.09 15.02
N ASP A 104 -23.95 -3.15 15.93
CA ASP A 104 -24.91 -2.11 16.31
C ASP A 104 -24.55 -0.78 15.63
N LEU A 105 -25.47 -0.25 14.82
CA LEU A 105 -25.33 1.03 14.13
C LEU A 105 -26.12 2.16 14.80
N SER A 106 -26.74 1.92 15.96
CA SER A 106 -27.57 2.90 16.68
C SER A 106 -26.81 4.17 17.07
N THR A 107 -25.50 4.05 17.29
CA THR A 107 -24.59 5.15 17.67
C THR A 107 -23.94 5.84 16.47
N LEU A 108 -24.17 5.35 15.24
CA LEU A 108 -23.57 5.92 14.04
C LEU A 108 -24.23 7.26 13.68
N ASP A 109 -23.49 8.35 13.84
CA ASP A 109 -23.88 9.66 13.29
C ASP A 109 -23.20 9.89 11.93
N LEU A 110 -24.02 10.00 10.89
CA LEU A 110 -23.55 10.21 9.52
C LEU A 110 -22.86 11.57 9.33
N ARG A 111 -23.24 12.59 10.10
CA ARG A 111 -22.72 13.95 9.92
C ARG A 111 -21.22 14.06 10.26
N PRO A 112 -20.76 13.70 11.48
CA PRO A 112 -19.33 13.68 11.79
C PRO A 112 -18.57 12.67 10.94
N PHE A 113 -19.18 11.51 10.62
CA PHE A 113 -18.57 10.52 9.73
C PHE A 113 -18.24 11.10 8.35
N ILE A 114 -19.22 11.70 7.66
CA ILE A 114 -19.01 12.29 6.33
C ILE A 114 -17.98 13.42 6.38
N LEU A 115 -17.98 14.22 7.45
CA LEU A 115 -17.05 15.33 7.62
C LEU A 115 -15.61 14.84 7.76
N VAL A 116 -15.35 13.84 8.61
CA VAL A 116 -14.01 13.24 8.81
C VAL A 116 -13.56 12.46 7.57
N PHE A 117 -14.48 11.72 6.94
CA PHE A 117 -14.18 11.02 5.69
C PHE A 117 -13.75 12.00 4.60
N SER A 118 -14.53 13.07 4.38
CA SER A 118 -14.26 14.04 3.32
C SER A 118 -12.98 14.84 3.58
N SER A 119 -12.67 15.16 4.84
CA SER A 119 -11.45 15.92 5.18
C SER A 119 -10.17 15.12 4.94
N THR A 120 -10.23 13.79 5.06
CA THR A 120 -9.07 12.90 4.88
C THR A 120 -8.98 12.30 3.49
N LEU A 121 -10.05 12.37 2.68
CA LEU A 121 -10.15 11.71 1.38
C LEU A 121 -9.01 12.10 0.42
N LEU A 122 -8.74 13.40 0.27
CA LEU A 122 -7.69 13.88 -0.64
C LEU A 122 -6.30 13.41 -0.20
N PHE A 123 -6.02 13.49 1.11
CA PHE A 123 -4.75 13.03 1.66
C PHE A 123 -4.56 11.54 1.43
N ASN A 124 -5.56 10.72 1.74
CA ASN A 124 -5.52 9.27 1.51
C ASN A 124 -5.40 8.93 0.03
N PHE A 125 -6.07 9.66 -0.86
CA PHE A 125 -5.93 9.49 -2.30
C PHE A 125 -4.48 9.70 -2.76
N ILE A 126 -3.84 10.78 -2.31
CA ILE A 126 -2.43 11.06 -2.62
C ILE A 126 -1.51 10.00 -2.00
N LYS A 127 -1.73 9.65 -0.73
CA LYS A 127 -0.98 8.61 -0.01
C LYS A 127 -0.98 7.29 -0.79
N ASN A 128 -2.16 6.88 -1.28
CA ASN A 128 -2.34 5.64 -2.03
C ASN A 128 -1.65 5.62 -3.40
N ILE A 129 -1.22 6.76 -3.93
CA ILE A 129 -0.35 6.78 -5.13
C ILE A 129 1.05 6.26 -4.79
N PHE A 130 1.54 6.49 -3.58
CA PHE A 130 2.85 5.99 -3.14
C PHE A 130 2.77 4.56 -2.63
N ASP A 131 1.63 4.19 -2.05
CA ASP A 131 1.37 2.86 -1.53
C ASP A 131 1.14 1.84 -2.66
N GLY A 132 2.03 0.85 -2.78
CA GLY A 132 1.90 -0.25 -3.73
C GLY A 132 2.15 0.10 -5.21
N THR A 133 1.85 1.31 -5.67
CA THR A 133 2.01 1.70 -7.08
C THR A 133 3.40 1.41 -7.65
N PRO A 134 4.53 1.71 -6.96
CA PRO A 134 5.86 1.39 -7.50
C PRO A 134 6.09 -0.10 -7.75
N LEU A 135 5.46 -0.97 -6.97
CA LEU A 135 5.56 -2.42 -7.15
C LEU A 135 4.80 -2.86 -8.40
N PHE A 136 3.58 -2.35 -8.62
CA PHE A 136 2.78 -2.68 -9.80
C PHE A 136 3.28 -1.99 -11.06
N SER A 137 3.83 -0.79 -10.92
CA SER A 137 4.14 0.10 -12.03
C SER A 137 5.61 0.02 -12.46
N TYR A 138 6.53 -0.38 -11.59
CA TYR A 138 7.93 -0.59 -11.98
C TYR A 138 8.34 -2.06 -11.93
N LEU A 139 8.07 -2.77 -10.83
CA LEU A 139 8.54 -4.15 -10.67
C LEU A 139 7.82 -5.13 -11.62
N THR A 140 6.48 -5.10 -11.69
CA THR A 140 5.70 -6.01 -12.54
C THR A 140 6.12 -5.96 -14.02
N PRO A 141 6.21 -4.80 -14.71
CA PRO A 141 6.64 -4.76 -16.11
C PRO A 141 8.04 -5.30 -16.34
N LYS A 142 8.95 -5.17 -15.37
CA LYS A 142 10.32 -5.72 -15.47
C LYS A 142 10.32 -7.24 -15.32
N LEU A 143 9.49 -7.79 -14.42
CA LEU A 143 9.32 -9.25 -14.28
C LEU A 143 8.69 -9.85 -15.55
N VAL A 144 7.70 -9.17 -16.16
CA VAL A 144 7.14 -9.55 -17.46
C VAL A 144 8.22 -9.55 -18.55
N LYS A 145 9.07 -8.53 -18.61
CA LYS A 145 10.22 -8.48 -19.55
C LYS A 145 11.26 -9.59 -19.31
N LEU A 146 11.32 -10.14 -18.11
CA LEU A 146 12.16 -11.29 -17.77
C LEU A 146 11.49 -12.64 -18.10
N ASN A 147 10.32 -12.63 -18.75
CA ASN A 147 9.51 -13.81 -19.08
C ASN A 147 9.12 -14.64 -17.84
N PHE A 148 8.85 -13.98 -16.71
CA PHE A 148 8.24 -14.66 -15.56
C PHE A 148 6.78 -15.00 -15.90
N ASN A 149 6.31 -16.16 -15.43
CA ASN A 149 4.88 -16.49 -15.52
C ASN A 149 4.08 -15.72 -14.46
N ASP A 150 2.77 -15.67 -14.65
CA ASP A 150 1.87 -14.90 -13.78
C ASP A 150 2.02 -15.29 -12.30
N TRP A 151 2.10 -16.58 -11.99
CA TRP A 151 2.29 -17.07 -10.63
C TRP A 151 3.58 -16.56 -9.98
N LYS A 152 4.71 -16.57 -10.69
CA LYS A 152 5.98 -16.03 -10.18
C LYS A 152 5.90 -14.52 -9.99
N ILE A 153 5.19 -13.81 -10.88
CA ILE A 153 4.99 -12.36 -10.76
C ILE A 153 4.18 -12.07 -9.49
N TYR A 154 3.02 -12.72 -9.31
CA TYR A 154 2.17 -12.52 -8.14
C TYR A 154 2.91 -12.85 -6.84
N LEU A 155 3.60 -14.00 -6.80
CA LEU A 155 4.36 -14.39 -5.62
C LEU A 155 5.48 -13.38 -5.30
N THR A 156 6.22 -12.92 -6.31
CA THR A 156 7.31 -11.95 -6.11
C THR A 156 6.77 -10.60 -5.63
N VAL A 157 5.78 -10.05 -6.33
CA VAL A 157 5.22 -8.73 -6.03
C VAL A 157 4.50 -8.73 -4.67
N GLY A 158 3.69 -9.76 -4.41
CA GLY A 158 3.00 -9.93 -3.13
C GLY A 158 3.97 -10.11 -1.96
N SER A 159 5.00 -10.94 -2.12
CA SER A 159 6.02 -11.12 -1.07
C SER A 159 6.79 -9.83 -0.79
N VAL A 160 7.18 -9.08 -1.82
CA VAL A 160 7.87 -7.80 -1.62
C VAL A 160 6.95 -6.79 -0.96
N TRP A 161 5.67 -6.73 -1.34
CA TRP A 161 4.67 -5.87 -0.71
C TRP A 161 4.47 -6.21 0.77
N GLY A 162 4.27 -7.49 1.10
CA GLY A 162 4.08 -7.95 2.48
C GLY A 162 5.31 -7.71 3.36
N ILE A 163 6.51 -8.02 2.87
CA ILE A 163 7.77 -7.75 3.59
C ILE A 163 7.98 -6.24 3.78
N TRP A 164 7.71 -5.43 2.77
CA TRP A 164 7.83 -3.97 2.85
C TRP A 164 6.90 -3.37 3.92
N HIS A 165 5.75 -3.98 4.18
CA HIS A 165 4.81 -3.56 5.21
C HIS A 165 5.16 -4.00 6.63
N LEU A 166 6.13 -4.89 6.83
CA LEU A 166 6.47 -5.38 8.18
C LEU A 166 6.79 -4.25 9.18
N PRO A 167 7.60 -3.22 8.84
CA PRO A 167 7.90 -2.13 9.76
C PRO A 167 6.67 -1.31 10.13
N TYR A 168 5.71 -1.18 9.21
CA TYR A 168 4.44 -0.50 9.46
C TYR A 168 3.64 -1.22 10.55
N PHE A 169 3.38 -2.51 10.39
CA PHE A 169 2.59 -3.27 11.37
C PHE A 169 3.33 -3.51 12.69
N LEU A 170 4.64 -3.70 12.65
CA LEU A 170 5.44 -3.97 13.86
C LEU A 170 5.73 -2.71 14.67
N VAL A 171 5.96 -1.58 14.01
CA VAL A 171 6.53 -0.39 14.66
C VAL A 171 5.64 0.84 14.48
N PHE A 172 5.38 1.27 13.24
CA PHE A 172 4.75 2.57 13.00
C PHE A 172 3.28 2.63 13.44
N LEU A 173 2.53 1.54 13.25
CA LEU A 173 1.10 1.50 13.56
C LEU A 173 0.88 1.47 15.10
N PRO A 174 0.08 2.39 15.66
CA PRO A 174 -0.30 2.34 17.07
C PRO A 174 -1.04 1.05 17.43
N GLU A 175 -0.81 0.56 18.64
CA GLU A 175 -1.45 -0.69 19.09
C GLU A 175 -2.95 -0.52 19.32
N THR A 176 -3.37 0.69 19.70
CA THR A 176 -4.79 1.07 19.81
C THR A 176 -5.53 0.87 18.49
N ASP A 177 -4.88 1.20 17.37
CA ASP A 177 -5.49 1.15 16.05
C ASP A 177 -5.59 -0.30 15.56
N ILE A 178 -4.60 -1.13 15.90
CA ILE A 178 -4.65 -2.59 15.67
C ILE A 178 -5.81 -3.20 16.45
N GLN A 179 -5.86 -2.96 17.76
CA GLN A 179 -6.86 -3.54 18.65
C GLN A 179 -8.28 -3.06 18.36
N ALA A 180 -8.44 -1.86 17.79
CA ALA A 180 -9.73 -1.34 17.36
C ALA A 180 -10.34 -2.16 16.20
N VAL A 181 -9.51 -2.78 15.36
CA VAL A 181 -9.96 -3.59 14.22
C VAL A 181 -9.98 -5.08 14.56
N LEU A 182 -8.88 -5.57 15.13
CA LEU A 182 -8.73 -6.96 15.53
C LEU A 182 -8.01 -6.98 16.90
N PRO A 183 -8.65 -7.47 17.98
CA PRO A 183 -8.06 -7.49 19.32
C PRO A 183 -7.02 -8.62 19.45
N VAL A 184 -5.98 -8.56 18.63
CA VAL A 184 -4.89 -9.53 18.53
C VAL A 184 -3.55 -8.83 18.74
N SER A 185 -2.52 -9.60 19.07
CA SER A 185 -1.16 -9.07 19.21
C SER A 185 -0.57 -8.68 17.85
N ARG A 186 0.42 -7.77 17.87
CA ARG A 186 1.20 -7.37 16.68
C ARG A 186 1.80 -8.56 15.92
N ALA A 187 2.14 -9.66 16.60
CA ALA A 187 2.69 -10.85 15.96
C ALA A 187 1.64 -11.61 15.14
N ILE A 188 0.40 -11.65 15.62
CA ILE A 188 -0.70 -12.39 14.99
C ILE A 188 -1.17 -11.66 13.72
N ILE A 189 -1.24 -10.32 13.74
CA ILE A 189 -1.73 -9.56 12.57
C ILE A 189 -0.85 -9.77 11.33
N ILE A 190 0.46 -9.95 11.52
CA ILE A 190 1.42 -10.22 10.44
C ILE A 190 1.12 -11.53 9.73
N ILE A 191 0.69 -12.54 10.47
CA ILE A 191 0.37 -13.86 9.90
C ILE A 191 -0.86 -13.75 8.99
N PHE A 192 -1.87 -12.99 9.41
CA PHE A 192 -3.08 -12.75 8.60
C PHE A 192 -2.78 -11.93 7.34
N ILE A 193 -1.97 -10.88 7.43
CA ILE A 193 -1.71 -9.99 6.29
C ILE A 193 -0.84 -10.64 5.21
N ASN A 194 0.06 -11.57 5.56
CA ASN A 194 0.85 -12.30 4.57
C ASN A 194 0.07 -13.46 3.90
N SER A 195 -1.23 -13.61 4.21
CA SER A 195 -2.08 -14.67 3.65
C SER A 195 -3.08 -14.20 2.59
N GLU A 196 -3.12 -12.89 2.30
CA GLU A 196 -3.84 -12.28 1.18
C GLU A 196 -2.91 -12.08 -0.04
#